data_AF-A0A0W1B2N2-F1
#
_entry.id   AF-A0A0W1B2N2-F1
#
_cell.length_a   1.000
_cell.length_b   1.000
_cell.length_c   1.000
_cell.angle_alpha   90.00
_cell.angle_beta   90.00
_cell.angle_gamma   90.00
#
_symmetry.space_group_name_H-M   'P 1'
#
loop_
_entity.id
_entity.type
_entity.pdbx_description
1 polymer ?
#
loop_
_entity_poly.entity_id
_entity_poly.type
_entity_poly.pdbx_seq_one_letter_code
_entity_poly.pdbx_strand_id
1 'polypeptide(L)'
;MKARGKSILLSLCCLLLVIAVAGCQNASPSATNETATATDSQDKKVSSDEKSLDEQVFPKDEVVDVKITLDPDDFHDMLDNASAEEYKTASVEYNGIKFDNVAVRTKGNLSLRSVVQMTDSDRYSFKISFDEYVNQNLFGITKINLNNNYSDASYMCEFLTYELAESVGLPTPKYSFVNVYVNDELKGFYLAVEQIGDAYLERNFGNSYGALYKGEMTGQGSDLTWLGDDPSLYTGLVMKSAKSNDDILIDMLNELNNGTDYEKYIDVEESLKYIALNAVTANMDSYLGGNKQNYYLYEDEGVFSILPWDYNMAFGGMGSADVLIDEPTQGALAERPLIAKLLANDEYKAKYHEIVSEMINSFLADDTFQARMDELDTMISSYVKADPSAFYTFEQYEEGIKSVKTFMSNMANNLQQQLDSITPSSGDGSGSGMGGGMGGGGFGGVTQGEQTNTDAQAAQGGFIGGPGGAPGAMGGPTIPEGENGPGGGGMGGALQQKGNTSEAITTGVAILLLLLTAIFVTFYKRKRL
;
A
#
# COMPACT_ATOMS: atom_id res chain seq x y z
N MET A 1 65.75 -16.49 -0.88
CA MET A 1 65.46 -16.51 -2.34
C MET A 1 64.39 -17.55 -2.61
N LYS A 2 63.39 -17.17 -3.42
CA LYS A 2 62.15 -17.88 -3.76
C LYS A 2 62.34 -19.35 -4.14
N ALA A 3 61.40 -20.22 -3.74
CA ALA A 3 60.62 -21.05 -4.67
C ALA A 3 59.57 -21.95 -3.97
N ARG A 4 58.33 -21.85 -4.49
CA ARG A 4 57.39 -22.92 -4.87
C ARG A 4 56.76 -23.86 -3.82
N GLY A 5 55.42 -23.79 -3.78
CA GLY A 5 54.54 -24.93 -4.07
C GLY A 5 54.17 -25.84 -2.89
N LYS A 6 52.94 -25.70 -2.40
CA LYS A 6 52.25 -26.73 -1.62
C LYS A 6 50.83 -26.93 -2.14
N SER A 7 50.70 -27.87 -3.07
CA SER A 7 49.56 -28.79 -3.12
C SER A 7 49.83 -29.92 -2.11
N ILE A 8 48.79 -30.64 -1.69
CA ILE A 8 48.75 -31.78 -0.75
C ILE A 8 48.32 -31.38 0.67
N LEU A 9 47.01 -31.34 0.90
CA LEU A 9 46.36 -32.00 2.06
C LEU A 9 44.84 -32.05 1.85
N LEU A 10 44.40 -32.79 0.83
CA LEU A 10 42.99 -33.12 0.60
C LEU A 10 42.88 -34.64 0.44
N SER A 11 43.11 -35.37 1.54
CA SER A 11 42.85 -36.81 1.64
C SER A 11 43.02 -37.24 3.09
N LEU A 12 41.95 -37.20 3.89
CA LEU A 12 41.75 -37.95 5.14
C LEU A 12 40.47 -37.43 5.82
N CYS A 13 39.30 -37.87 5.34
CA CYS A 13 38.05 -38.02 6.12
C CYS A 13 36.94 -38.72 5.31
N CYS A 14 37.30 -39.68 4.43
CA CYS A 14 36.35 -40.55 3.71
C CYS A 14 36.40 -42.00 4.22
N LEU A 15 36.58 -42.22 5.52
CA LEU A 15 36.66 -43.58 6.05
C LEU A 15 36.10 -43.71 7.47
N LEU A 16 34.82 -43.42 7.67
CA LEU A 16 34.03 -43.85 8.83
C LEU A 16 32.53 -43.73 8.51
N LEU A 17 31.99 -44.62 7.68
CA LEU A 17 30.55 -44.97 7.62
C LEU A 17 30.28 -46.08 6.59
N VAL A 18 30.69 -47.31 6.93
CA VAL A 18 30.14 -48.55 6.34
C VAL A 18 30.12 -49.61 7.46
N ILE A 19 29.06 -50.42 7.50
CA ILE A 19 28.60 -51.40 8.50
C ILE A 19 27.53 -50.75 9.43
N ALA A 20 26.22 -51.00 9.32
CA ALA A 20 25.53 -52.24 8.95
C ALA A 20 24.17 -51.98 8.26
N VAL A 21 23.93 -52.67 7.15
CA VAL A 21 22.59 -52.98 6.62
C VAL A 21 22.47 -54.51 6.64
N ALA A 22 21.59 -55.05 7.47
CA ALA A 22 21.05 -56.41 7.35
C ALA A 22 19.82 -56.62 8.26
N GLY A 23 18.67 -56.93 7.63
CA GLY A 23 17.47 -57.53 8.25
C GLY A 23 16.41 -56.51 8.70
N CYS A 24 15.15 -56.52 8.27
CA CYS A 24 14.33 -57.57 7.65
C CYS A 24 13.22 -56.96 6.77
N GLN A 25 12.85 -57.68 5.71
CA GLN A 25 11.67 -57.44 4.88
C GLN A 25 10.48 -58.31 5.32
N ASN A 26 9.30 -57.85 4.88
CA ASN A 26 8.02 -58.54 4.59
C ASN A 26 6.93 -58.58 5.67
N ALA A 27 5.87 -57.80 5.42
CA ALA A 27 4.61 -58.34 4.91
C ALA A 27 3.66 -57.21 4.42
N SER A 28 3.26 -57.25 3.14
CA SER A 28 1.97 -56.70 2.69
C SER A 28 0.85 -57.69 3.00
N PRO A 29 -0.39 -57.21 3.17
CA PRO A 29 -1.35 -57.46 2.09
C PRO A 29 -2.28 -56.28 1.77
N SER A 30 -2.49 -56.13 0.46
CA SER A 30 -3.74 -55.79 -0.25
C SER A 30 -4.42 -54.44 -0.05
N ALA A 31 -4.67 -53.83 -1.21
CA ALA A 31 -5.40 -52.61 -1.46
C ALA A 31 -6.89 -52.68 -1.11
N THR A 32 -7.41 -51.57 -0.59
CA THR A 32 -8.76 -51.06 -0.87
C THR A 32 -8.67 -49.54 -0.98
N ASN A 33 -9.14 -49.02 -2.12
CA ASN A 33 -9.29 -47.60 -2.41
C ASN A 33 -10.29 -46.96 -1.44
N GLU A 34 -9.85 -45.94 -0.71
CA GLU A 34 -10.71 -44.85 -0.29
C GLU A 34 -9.96 -43.53 -0.50
N THR A 35 -10.52 -42.71 -1.39
CA THR A 35 -10.10 -41.34 -1.66
C THR A 35 -10.38 -40.52 -0.40
N ALA A 36 -9.34 -40.25 0.39
CA ALA A 36 -9.41 -39.30 1.48
C ALA A 36 -8.73 -38.00 1.03
N THR A 37 -9.55 -37.02 0.66
CA THR A 37 -9.22 -35.60 0.73
C THR A 37 -8.78 -35.28 2.16
N ALA A 38 -7.48 -35.17 2.36
CA ALA A 38 -6.90 -34.63 3.58
C ALA A 38 -6.75 -33.12 3.37
N THR A 39 -7.69 -32.36 3.90
CA THR A 39 -7.52 -30.94 4.23
C THR A 39 -6.33 -30.83 5.17
N ASP A 40 -5.24 -30.23 4.71
CA ASP A 40 -4.08 -29.94 5.55
C ASP A 40 -4.40 -28.71 6.40
N SER A 41 -5.15 -28.93 7.47
CA SER A 41 -5.25 -27.97 8.57
C SER A 41 -4.20 -28.36 9.60
N GLN A 42 -2.94 -27.98 9.35
CA GLN A 42 -1.91 -28.01 10.38
C GLN A 42 -2.35 -27.09 11.52
N ASP A 43 -2.67 -27.68 12.67
CA ASP A 43 -2.82 -27.00 13.95
C ASP A 43 -1.46 -26.37 14.31
N LYS A 44 -1.19 -25.17 13.76
CA LYS A 44 0.01 -24.39 14.06
C LYS A 44 -0.11 -24.00 15.53
N LYS A 45 0.62 -24.68 16.41
CA LYS A 45 0.67 -24.37 17.84
C LYS A 45 1.09 -22.91 18.01
N VAL A 46 0.14 -22.03 18.28
CA VAL A 46 0.36 -20.59 18.49
C VAL A 46 1.48 -20.40 19.51
N SER A 47 2.53 -19.68 19.12
CA SER A 47 3.65 -19.44 20.02
C SER A 47 3.21 -18.55 21.19
N SER A 48 3.91 -18.60 22.32
CA SER A 48 3.61 -17.70 23.45
C SER A 48 3.70 -16.22 23.06
N ASP A 49 4.60 -15.91 22.12
CA ASP A 49 4.86 -14.56 21.66
C ASP A 49 3.73 -14.11 20.73
N GLU A 50 3.27 -14.97 19.82
CA GLU A 50 2.12 -14.70 18.96
C GLU A 50 0.83 -14.47 19.77
N LYS A 51 0.60 -15.30 20.80
CA LYS A 51 -0.49 -15.06 21.74
C LYS A 51 -0.35 -13.70 22.45
N SER A 52 0.87 -13.33 22.85
CA SER A 52 1.11 -12.05 23.52
C SER A 52 0.94 -10.86 22.56
N LEU A 53 1.27 -11.02 21.28
CA LEU A 53 0.99 -10.04 20.25
C LEU A 53 -0.51 -9.80 20.12
N ASP A 54 -1.30 -10.88 20.00
CA ASP A 54 -2.75 -10.77 19.81
C ASP A 54 -3.46 -10.21 21.04
N GLU A 55 -3.02 -10.55 22.26
CA GLU A 55 -3.69 -10.11 23.50
C GLU A 55 -3.19 -8.76 24.02
N GLN A 56 -1.93 -8.37 23.79
CA GLN A 56 -1.34 -7.19 24.45
C GLN A 56 -0.91 -6.10 23.47
N VAL A 57 -0.62 -6.42 22.22
CA VAL A 57 -0.08 -5.45 21.25
C VAL A 57 -1.12 -5.08 20.19
N PHE A 58 -1.79 -6.10 19.66
CA PHE A 58 -2.75 -6.00 18.57
C PHE A 58 -4.12 -6.65 18.89
N PRO A 59 -4.75 -6.34 20.05
CA PRO A 59 -6.09 -6.84 20.31
C PRO A 59 -7.10 -6.26 19.32
N LYS A 60 -8.09 -7.08 18.94
CA LYS A 60 -9.11 -6.75 17.93
C LYS A 60 -10.41 -6.22 18.52
N ASP A 61 -10.58 -6.37 19.83
CA ASP A 61 -11.79 -6.12 20.60
C ASP A 61 -11.62 -5.03 21.67
N GLU A 62 -10.44 -4.42 21.77
CA GLU A 62 -10.19 -3.26 22.62
C GLU A 62 -9.19 -2.28 22.01
N VAL A 63 -9.18 -1.06 22.56
CA VAL A 63 -8.22 -0.01 22.22
C VAL A 63 -7.18 0.05 23.33
N VAL A 64 -5.90 -0.01 22.96
CA VAL A 64 -4.79 0.04 23.94
C VAL A 64 -4.05 1.37 23.88
N ASP A 65 -3.39 1.73 24.99
CA ASP A 65 -2.62 2.97 25.08
C ASP A 65 -1.17 2.75 24.63
N VAL A 66 -0.66 3.68 23.83
CA VAL A 66 0.76 3.82 23.49
C VAL A 66 1.25 5.15 24.00
N LYS A 67 2.06 5.16 25.05
CA LYS A 67 2.60 6.38 25.66
C LYS A 67 4.05 6.55 25.25
N ILE A 68 4.34 7.67 24.60
CA ILE A 68 5.67 8.05 24.14
C ILE A 68 6.16 9.19 25.01
N THR A 69 7.34 9.05 25.61
CA THR A 69 7.99 10.08 26.41
C THR A 69 9.34 10.41 25.79
N LEU A 70 9.55 11.66 25.43
CA LEU A 70 10.79 12.14 24.81
C LEU A 70 11.07 13.59 25.20
N ASP A 71 12.29 14.05 24.95
CA ASP A 71 12.65 15.44 25.20
C ASP A 71 11.69 16.39 24.44
N PRO A 72 11.07 17.38 25.11
CA PRO A 72 10.14 18.30 24.45
C PRO A 72 10.74 19.07 23.28
N ASP A 73 12.03 19.41 23.32
CA ASP A 73 12.71 20.10 22.23
C ASP A 73 12.90 19.15 21.04
N ASP A 74 13.21 17.87 21.30
CA ASP A 74 13.29 16.84 20.25
C ASP A 74 11.91 16.58 19.61
N PHE A 75 10.84 16.57 20.40
CA PHE A 75 9.48 16.43 19.85
C PHE A 75 9.10 17.64 19.00
N HIS A 76 9.39 18.85 19.46
CA HIS A 76 9.13 20.06 18.68
C HIS A 76 9.92 20.06 17.37
N ASP A 77 11.21 19.72 17.42
CA ASP A 77 12.05 19.58 16.23
C ASP A 77 11.53 18.51 15.26
N MET A 78 11.05 17.37 15.77
CA MET A 78 10.42 16.34 14.96
C MET A 78 9.20 16.86 14.20
N LEU A 79 8.36 17.69 14.82
CA LEU A 79 7.17 18.27 14.18
C LEU A 79 7.54 19.37 13.18
N ASP A 80 8.46 20.26 13.54
CA ASP A 80 8.93 21.36 12.69
C ASP A 80 9.67 20.84 11.44
N ASN A 81 10.38 19.72 11.58
CA ASN A 81 11.15 19.08 10.52
C ASN A 81 10.56 17.73 10.11
N ALA A 82 9.23 17.56 10.19
CA ALA A 82 8.55 16.29 9.98
C ALA A 82 8.89 15.57 8.67
N SER A 83 9.16 16.29 7.58
CA SER A 83 9.56 15.70 6.29
C SER A 83 10.96 15.08 6.28
N ALA A 84 11.81 15.39 7.27
CA ALA A 84 13.14 14.80 7.39
C ALA A 84 13.07 13.34 7.89
N GLU A 85 11.96 12.94 8.50
CA GLU A 85 11.77 11.60 9.08
C GLU A 85 12.94 11.21 10.02
N GLU A 86 13.44 12.18 10.80
CA GLU A 86 14.56 11.95 11.71
C GLU A 86 14.07 11.23 12.98
N TYR A 87 14.76 10.17 13.37
CA TYR A 87 14.49 9.48 14.62
C TYR A 87 14.93 10.30 15.83
N LYS A 88 14.03 10.44 16.79
CA LYS A 88 14.30 10.94 18.14
C LYS A 88 14.26 9.78 19.13
N THR A 89 15.09 9.88 20.17
CA THR A 89 15.13 8.88 21.24
C THR A 89 13.98 9.11 22.22
N ALA A 90 13.26 8.05 22.56
CA ALA A 90 12.12 8.08 23.45
C ALA A 90 12.11 6.86 24.38
N SER A 91 11.32 6.96 25.45
CA SER A 91 10.76 5.81 26.15
C SER A 91 9.35 5.57 25.64
N VAL A 92 8.96 4.30 25.46
CA VAL A 92 7.63 3.90 25.03
C VAL A 92 7.04 2.92 26.04
N GLU A 93 5.85 3.23 26.57
CA GLU A 93 4.99 2.30 27.29
C GLU A 93 3.88 1.85 26.35
N TYR A 94 3.97 0.62 25.81
CA TYR A 94 2.97 0.03 24.94
C TYR A 94 2.09 -0.90 25.76
N ASN A 95 0.83 -0.52 25.98
CA ASN A 95 -0.13 -1.27 26.81
C ASN A 95 0.46 -1.70 28.18
N GLY A 96 1.15 -0.78 28.85
CA GLY A 96 1.81 -1.02 30.14
C GLY A 96 3.21 -1.66 30.06
N ILE A 97 3.66 -2.11 28.89
CA ILE A 97 4.99 -2.69 28.67
C ILE A 97 5.98 -1.58 28.32
N LYS A 98 7.01 -1.41 29.16
CA LYS A 98 7.95 -0.29 29.06
C LYS A 98 9.23 -0.65 28.32
N PHE A 99 9.65 0.23 27.43
CA PHE A 99 10.90 0.18 26.70
C PHE A 99 11.58 1.55 26.75
N ASP A 100 12.87 1.57 27.01
CA ASP A 100 13.72 2.76 26.90
C ASP A 100 14.58 2.66 25.63
N ASN A 101 15.15 3.79 25.19
CA ASN A 101 16.01 3.86 24.00
C ASN A 101 15.30 3.39 22.73
N VAL A 102 14.02 3.75 22.60
CA VAL A 102 13.21 3.49 21.41
C VAL A 102 13.34 4.66 20.46
N ALA A 103 13.42 4.39 19.16
CA ALA A 103 13.42 5.44 18.15
C ALA A 103 12.00 5.74 17.69
N VAL A 104 11.63 7.02 17.67
CA VAL A 104 10.33 7.49 17.19
C VAL A 104 10.55 8.59 16.16
N ARG A 105 9.76 8.57 15.08
CA ARG A 105 9.76 9.62 14.04
C ARG A 105 8.39 9.75 13.40
N THR A 106 8.14 10.88 12.76
CA THR A 106 7.08 11.01 11.75
C THR A 106 7.31 10.05 10.58
N LYS A 107 6.24 9.63 9.92
CA LYS A 107 6.32 8.75 8.74
C LYS A 107 5.16 9.00 7.77
N GLY A 108 5.35 8.57 6.52
CA GLY A 108 4.30 8.55 5.50
C GLY A 108 4.81 9.11 4.17
N ASN A 109 3.94 9.09 3.16
CA ASN A 109 4.22 9.73 1.88
C ASN A 109 3.17 10.83 1.62
N LEU A 110 1.98 10.45 1.15
CA LEU A 110 0.90 11.42 0.96
C LEU A 110 0.44 12.03 2.28
N SER A 111 0.13 11.21 3.30
CA SER A 111 -0.31 11.69 4.61
C SER A 111 0.69 12.66 5.26
N LEU A 112 1.99 12.34 5.21
CA LEU A 112 3.04 13.22 5.74
C LEU A 112 3.09 14.56 5.00
N ARG A 113 3.20 14.54 3.67
CA ARG A 113 3.27 15.76 2.85
C ARG A 113 2.03 16.63 3.01
N SER A 114 0.86 16.01 3.15
CA SER A 114 -0.40 16.72 3.37
C SER A 114 -0.40 17.45 4.71
N VAL A 115 -0.03 16.79 5.81
CA VAL A 115 0.01 17.43 7.13
C VAL A 115 1.06 18.54 7.19
N VAL A 116 2.24 18.36 6.58
CA VAL A 116 3.26 19.43 6.49
C VAL A 116 2.74 20.69 5.78
N GLN A 117 1.78 20.54 4.88
CA GLN A 117 1.18 21.67 4.15
C GLN A 117 -0.03 22.29 4.88
N MET A 118 -0.54 21.64 5.93
CA MET A 118 -1.63 22.16 6.74
C MET A 118 -1.10 23.17 7.76
N THR A 119 -1.83 24.26 7.96
CA THR A 119 -1.48 25.27 8.97
C THR A 119 -2.12 24.99 10.33
N ASP A 120 -3.06 24.07 10.37
CA ASP A 120 -3.98 23.78 11.47
C ASP A 120 -3.97 22.31 11.90
N SER A 121 -3.02 21.51 11.40
CA SER A 121 -2.86 20.11 11.78
C SER A 121 -1.40 19.75 12.00
N ASP A 122 -1.14 19.00 13.07
CA ASP A 122 0.13 18.36 13.38
C ASP A 122 -0.06 16.85 13.62
N ARG A 123 -1.14 16.29 13.03
CA ARG A 123 -1.55 14.89 13.15
C ARG A 123 -0.74 14.00 12.24
N TYR A 124 0.54 13.83 12.53
CA TYR A 124 1.42 12.94 11.77
C TYR A 124 1.22 11.48 12.14
N SER A 125 1.39 10.58 11.17
CA SER A 125 1.65 9.18 11.50
C SER A 125 3.04 9.04 12.12
N PHE A 126 3.21 8.10 13.05
CA PHE A 126 4.49 7.81 13.68
C PHE A 126 5.02 6.42 13.31
N LYS A 127 6.34 6.27 13.35
CA LYS A 127 7.01 4.97 13.33
C LYS A 127 7.77 4.81 14.64
N ILE A 128 7.54 3.67 15.29
CA ILE A 128 8.26 3.24 16.48
C ILE A 128 9.22 2.13 16.05
N SER A 129 10.51 2.27 16.39
CA SER A 129 11.53 1.25 16.19
C SER A 129 12.15 0.90 17.53
N PHE A 130 11.89 -0.31 18.00
CA PHE A 130 12.41 -0.82 19.27
C PHE A 130 13.91 -1.16 19.16
N ASP A 131 14.37 -1.54 17.96
CA ASP A 131 15.69 -2.10 17.69
C ASP A 131 16.72 -1.12 17.09
N GLU A 132 16.37 0.15 16.91
CA GLU A 132 17.20 1.12 16.17
C GLU A 132 18.51 1.43 16.92
N TYR A 133 18.45 1.57 18.25
CA TYR A 133 19.59 1.95 19.08
C TYR A 133 20.14 0.82 19.95
N VAL A 134 19.28 -0.14 20.31
CA VAL A 134 19.60 -1.28 21.17
C VAL A 134 18.88 -2.52 20.65
N ASN A 135 19.44 -3.72 20.86
CA ASN A 135 18.80 -4.95 20.41
C ASN A 135 17.67 -5.37 21.37
N GLN A 136 16.45 -4.91 21.11
CA GLN A 136 15.23 -5.27 21.84
C GLN A 136 14.04 -5.36 20.87
N ASN A 137 12.97 -6.03 21.29
CA ASN A 137 11.75 -6.21 20.52
C ASN A 137 10.54 -6.33 21.46
N LEU A 138 9.35 -6.10 20.90
CA LEU A 138 8.07 -6.32 21.55
C LEU A 138 7.47 -7.63 21.04
N PHE A 139 7.72 -8.73 21.77
CA PHE A 139 7.30 -10.10 21.39
C PHE A 139 7.66 -10.46 19.94
N GLY A 140 8.92 -10.18 19.56
CA GLY A 140 9.44 -10.39 18.20
C GLY A 140 9.28 -9.18 17.27
N ILE A 141 8.37 -8.23 17.55
CA ILE A 141 8.16 -7.05 16.71
C ILE A 141 9.24 -6.00 16.99
N THR A 142 9.95 -5.60 15.93
CA THR A 142 10.96 -4.55 16.02
C THR A 142 10.41 -3.18 15.64
N LYS A 143 9.37 -3.11 14.80
CA LYS A 143 8.81 -1.86 14.28
C LYS A 143 7.29 -1.88 14.21
N ILE A 144 6.67 -0.80 14.68
CA ILE A 144 5.22 -0.56 14.59
C ILE A 144 4.98 0.79 13.92
N ASN A 145 4.00 0.82 13.03
CA ASN A 145 3.50 2.01 12.36
C ASN A 145 2.22 2.47 13.06
N LEU A 146 2.17 3.71 13.50
CA LEU A 146 0.97 4.34 14.05
C LEU A 146 0.36 5.22 12.96
N ASN A 147 -0.64 4.70 12.26
CA ASN A 147 -1.30 5.34 11.13
C ASN A 147 -2.34 6.35 11.63
N ASN A 148 -2.27 7.57 11.10
CA ASN A 148 -3.13 8.68 11.49
C ASN A 148 -4.54 8.67 10.85
N ASN A 149 -4.90 7.60 10.14
CA ASN A 149 -6.18 7.45 9.41
C ASN A 149 -6.44 8.57 8.38
N TYR A 150 -5.37 9.08 7.76
CA TYR A 150 -5.50 10.08 6.70
C TYR A 150 -6.37 9.54 5.54
N SER A 151 -7.24 10.38 4.98
CA SER A 151 -8.22 10.04 3.93
C SER A 151 -9.32 9.05 4.31
N ASP A 152 -9.41 8.62 5.57
CA ASP A 152 -10.47 7.73 6.05
C ASP A 152 -11.28 8.42 7.15
N ALA A 153 -12.47 8.92 6.80
CA ALA A 153 -13.37 9.53 7.77
C ALA A 153 -13.97 8.50 8.75
N SER A 154 -14.05 7.22 8.37
CA SER A 154 -14.59 6.16 9.21
C SER A 154 -13.59 5.60 10.21
N TYR A 155 -12.28 5.79 9.98
CA TYR A 155 -11.18 5.17 10.73
C TYR A 155 -11.11 3.64 10.60
N MET A 156 -12.01 3.00 9.85
CA MET A 156 -12.18 1.55 9.84
C MET A 156 -11.71 0.88 8.54
N CYS A 157 -11.43 1.63 7.47
CA CYS A 157 -11.18 1.05 6.15
C CYS A 157 -9.95 0.11 6.15
N GLU A 158 -8.82 0.55 6.70
CA GLU A 158 -7.61 -0.27 6.74
C GLU A 158 -7.79 -1.48 7.68
N PHE A 159 -8.45 -1.30 8.83
CA PHE A 159 -8.74 -2.38 9.78
C PHE A 159 -9.60 -3.48 9.15
N LEU A 160 -10.73 -3.10 8.52
CA LEU A 160 -11.66 -4.03 7.89
C LEU A 160 -11.05 -4.72 6.68
N THR A 161 -10.17 -4.04 5.94
CA THR A 161 -9.52 -4.66 4.78
C THR A 161 -8.50 -5.70 5.21
N TYR A 162 -7.77 -5.48 6.30
CA TYR A 162 -6.92 -6.53 6.86
C TYR A 162 -7.73 -7.68 7.48
N GLU A 163 -8.90 -7.43 8.11
CA GLU A 163 -9.78 -8.52 8.58
C GLU A 163 -10.27 -9.39 7.41
N LEU A 164 -10.65 -8.74 6.30
CA LEU A 164 -11.02 -9.44 5.07
C LEU A 164 -9.84 -10.25 4.51
N ALA A 165 -8.63 -9.69 4.49
CA ALA A 165 -7.43 -10.39 4.05
C ALA A 165 -7.15 -11.65 4.91
N GLU A 166 -7.23 -11.53 6.24
CA GLU A 166 -7.10 -12.65 7.18
C GLU A 166 -8.19 -13.72 6.92
N SER A 167 -9.43 -13.30 6.63
CA SER A 167 -10.56 -14.22 6.42
C SER A 167 -10.38 -15.17 5.22
N VAL A 168 -9.59 -14.76 4.22
CA VAL A 168 -9.26 -15.59 3.03
C VAL A 168 -7.85 -16.19 3.10
N GLY A 169 -7.18 -16.05 4.26
CA GLY A 169 -5.86 -16.64 4.52
C GLY A 169 -4.69 -15.92 3.86
N LEU A 170 -4.81 -14.61 3.53
CA LEU A 170 -3.65 -13.84 3.08
C LEU A 170 -2.69 -13.56 4.25
N PRO A 171 -1.36 -13.64 4.04
CA PRO A 171 -0.37 -13.17 4.98
C PRO A 171 -0.58 -11.69 5.32
N THR A 172 -1.07 -11.39 6.52
CA THR A 172 -1.55 -10.05 6.89
C THR A 172 -0.75 -9.50 8.07
N PRO A 173 -0.25 -8.24 8.02
CA PRO A 173 0.45 -7.64 9.16
C PRO A 173 -0.51 -7.58 10.36
N LYS A 174 -0.02 -7.71 11.58
CA LYS A 174 -0.86 -7.50 12.76
C LYS A 174 -1.29 -6.03 12.85
N TYR A 175 -2.48 -5.78 13.39
CA TYR A 175 -3.04 -4.43 13.50
C TYR A 175 -4.06 -4.32 14.64
N SER A 176 -4.20 -3.14 15.22
CA SER A 176 -5.22 -2.81 16.23
C SER A 176 -5.39 -1.30 16.37
N PHE A 177 -6.47 -0.88 17.00
CA PHE A 177 -6.67 0.51 17.37
C PHE A 177 -5.92 0.88 18.65
N VAL A 178 -5.36 2.09 18.67
CA VAL A 178 -4.61 2.60 19.82
C VAL A 178 -4.90 4.07 20.10
N ASN A 179 -4.82 4.47 21.37
CA ASN A 179 -4.63 5.88 21.73
C ASN A 179 -3.15 6.18 21.89
N VAL A 180 -2.69 7.22 21.23
CA VAL A 180 -1.30 7.67 21.31
C VAL A 180 -1.22 8.84 22.27
N TYR A 181 -0.35 8.75 23.26
CA TYR A 181 0.01 9.84 24.15
C TYR A 181 1.45 10.24 23.89
N VAL A 182 1.74 11.54 23.87
CA VAL A 182 3.10 12.07 23.83
C VAL A 182 3.30 13.00 25.02
N ASN A 183 4.30 12.71 25.87
CA ASN A 183 4.57 13.48 27.09
C ASN A 183 3.33 13.68 27.98
N ASP A 184 2.62 12.57 28.23
CA ASP A 184 1.37 12.49 29.01
C ASP A 184 0.15 13.22 28.42
N GLU A 185 0.26 13.81 27.24
CA GLU A 185 -0.86 14.43 26.53
C GLU A 185 -1.41 13.49 25.46
N LEU A 186 -2.74 13.35 25.39
CA LEU A 186 -3.38 12.59 24.33
C LEU A 186 -3.09 13.26 22.99
N LYS A 187 -2.38 12.56 22.10
CA LYS A 187 -2.08 13.02 20.75
C LYS A 187 -3.20 12.66 19.77
N GLY A 188 -3.84 11.50 19.96
CA GLY A 188 -5.02 11.11 19.19
C GLY A 188 -5.22 9.60 19.11
N PHE A 189 -6.23 9.21 18.34
CA PHE A 189 -6.64 7.84 18.10
C PHE A 189 -6.13 7.35 16.73
N TYR A 190 -5.37 6.25 16.71
CA TYR A 190 -4.59 5.78 15.55
C TYR A 190 -4.86 4.30 15.29
N LEU A 191 -4.51 3.83 14.09
CA LEU A 191 -4.38 2.40 13.81
C LEU A 191 -2.90 2.00 13.93
N ALA A 192 -2.57 1.11 14.85
CA ALA A 192 -1.27 0.48 14.92
C ALA A 192 -1.20 -0.67 13.91
N VAL A 193 -0.14 -0.72 13.12
CA VAL A 193 0.12 -1.76 12.11
C VAL A 193 1.57 -2.23 12.23
N GLU A 194 1.76 -3.54 12.34
CA GLU A 194 3.07 -4.17 12.27
C GLU A 194 3.79 -3.80 10.97
N GLN A 195 5.07 -3.46 11.09
CA GLN A 195 5.91 -3.28 9.91
C GLN A 195 6.22 -4.64 9.29
N ILE A 196 5.93 -4.82 7.99
CA ILE A 196 6.41 -5.97 7.22
C ILE A 196 7.96 -5.96 7.24
N GLY A 197 8.53 -7.05 7.73
CA GLY A 197 9.95 -7.27 7.96
C GLY A 197 10.17 -8.66 8.56
N ASP A 198 11.39 -8.94 9.05
CA ASP A 198 11.83 -10.30 9.42
C ASP A 198 10.86 -11.05 10.35
N ALA A 199 10.34 -10.40 11.39
CA ALA A 199 9.42 -11.04 12.34
C ALA A 199 8.06 -11.41 11.71
N TYR A 200 7.55 -10.56 10.82
CA TYR A 200 6.36 -10.85 10.04
C TYR A 200 6.61 -12.02 9.07
N LEU A 201 7.77 -12.00 8.40
CA LEU A 201 8.12 -13.01 7.40
C LEU A 201 8.31 -14.39 8.05
N GLU A 202 9.04 -14.44 9.18
CA GLU A 202 9.22 -15.68 9.94
C GLU A 202 7.88 -16.27 10.42
N ARG A 203 6.94 -15.42 10.86
CA ARG A 203 5.65 -15.89 11.34
C ARG A 203 4.76 -16.44 10.22
N ASN A 204 4.74 -15.79 9.06
CA ASN A 204 3.85 -16.16 7.96
C ASN A 204 4.46 -17.26 7.06
N PHE A 205 5.77 -17.18 6.77
CA PHE A 205 6.45 -18.04 5.80
C PHE A 205 7.42 -19.03 6.46
N GLY A 206 7.79 -18.84 7.73
CA GLY A 206 8.84 -19.66 8.38
C GLY A 206 10.25 -19.39 7.83
N ASN A 207 10.40 -18.32 7.05
CA ASN A 207 11.64 -17.84 6.48
C ASN A 207 11.59 -16.31 6.42
N SER A 208 12.68 -15.66 6.84
CA SER A 208 12.88 -14.21 6.79
C SER A 208 14.10 -13.79 5.97
N TYR A 209 14.81 -14.76 5.36
CA TYR A 209 16.04 -14.52 4.60
C TYR A 209 15.83 -14.15 3.14
N GLY A 210 14.61 -14.31 2.64
CA GLY A 210 14.23 -14.02 1.27
C GLY A 210 14.32 -12.54 0.89
N ALA A 211 14.25 -12.26 -0.41
CA ALA A 211 14.24 -10.89 -0.89
C ALA A 211 12.88 -10.21 -0.62
N LEU A 212 12.89 -9.05 0.02
CA LEU A 212 11.70 -8.25 0.28
C LEU A 212 11.79 -6.93 -0.48
N TYR A 213 10.84 -6.66 -1.36
CA TYR A 213 10.72 -5.41 -2.11
C TYR A 213 9.42 -4.70 -1.76
N LYS A 214 9.42 -3.38 -1.79
CA LYS A 214 8.20 -2.55 -1.72
C LYS A 214 7.96 -1.88 -3.06
N GLY A 215 6.74 -1.99 -3.58
CA GLY A 215 6.30 -1.22 -4.73
C GLY A 215 6.06 0.25 -4.33
N GLU A 216 6.82 1.16 -4.95
CA GLU A 216 6.69 2.60 -4.74
C GLU A 216 6.35 3.31 -6.06
N MET A 217 5.55 4.38 -5.98
CA MET A 217 5.16 5.18 -7.15
C MET A 217 6.36 5.87 -7.84
N THR A 218 7.46 6.07 -7.10
CA THR A 218 8.66 6.72 -7.60
C THR A 218 9.59 5.69 -8.23
N GLY A 219 9.77 5.77 -9.55
CA GLY A 219 10.67 4.87 -10.28
C GLY A 219 9.95 4.11 -11.39
N GLN A 220 10.58 3.04 -11.87
CA GLN A 220 10.07 2.16 -12.92
C GLN A 220 9.95 0.73 -12.42
N GLY A 221 9.01 -0.03 -12.97
CA GLY A 221 8.87 -1.48 -12.72
C GLY A 221 7.99 -1.86 -11.53
N SER A 222 7.42 -0.91 -10.79
CA SER A 222 6.42 -1.20 -9.74
C SER A 222 5.06 -1.65 -10.30
N ASP A 223 4.87 -1.63 -11.62
CA ASP A 223 3.78 -2.34 -12.30
C ASP A 223 4.13 -3.78 -12.69
N LEU A 224 5.35 -4.26 -12.40
CA LEU A 224 5.85 -5.60 -12.72
C LEU A 224 6.00 -5.86 -14.24
N THR A 225 6.09 -4.81 -15.04
CA THR A 225 6.39 -4.92 -16.48
C THR A 225 7.83 -5.32 -16.72
N TRP A 226 8.09 -6.13 -17.76
CA TRP A 226 9.45 -6.46 -18.18
C TRP A 226 10.17 -5.26 -18.79
N LEU A 227 11.26 -4.82 -18.15
CA LEU A 227 12.11 -3.72 -18.59
C LEU A 227 13.45 -4.19 -19.17
N GLY A 228 13.89 -5.39 -18.83
CA GLY A 228 15.14 -5.98 -19.27
C GLY A 228 15.76 -6.86 -18.19
N ASP A 229 16.92 -7.42 -18.48
CA ASP A 229 17.68 -8.31 -17.60
C ASP A 229 18.51 -7.58 -16.53
N ASP A 230 18.58 -6.24 -16.58
CA ASP A 230 19.30 -5.42 -15.62
C ASP A 230 18.38 -5.04 -14.43
N PRO A 231 18.64 -5.55 -13.21
CA PRO A 231 17.86 -5.22 -12.01
C PRO A 231 17.80 -3.73 -11.70
N SER A 232 18.79 -2.94 -12.13
CA SER A 232 18.81 -1.50 -11.89
C SER A 232 17.75 -0.72 -12.66
N LEU A 233 17.07 -1.35 -13.63
CA LEU A 233 15.92 -0.77 -14.34
C LEU A 233 14.68 -0.68 -13.44
N TYR A 234 14.58 -1.52 -12.42
CA TYR A 234 13.40 -1.70 -11.57
C TYR A 234 13.42 -0.80 -10.34
N THR A 235 13.71 0.49 -10.54
CA THR A 235 13.89 1.49 -9.47
C THR A 235 12.67 1.71 -8.57
N GLY A 236 11.46 1.34 -9.03
CA GLY A 236 10.22 1.41 -8.25
C GLY A 236 9.99 0.20 -7.32
N LEU A 237 10.82 -0.85 -7.41
CA LEU A 237 10.82 -1.98 -6.49
C LEU A 237 11.93 -1.78 -5.46
N VAL A 238 11.61 -1.08 -4.39
CA VAL A 238 12.59 -0.69 -3.37
C VAL A 238 12.85 -1.84 -2.41
N MET A 239 14.06 -2.38 -2.43
CA MET A 239 14.49 -3.46 -1.53
C MET A 239 14.46 -3.01 -0.06
N LYS A 240 13.85 -3.83 0.79
CA LYS A 240 13.73 -3.61 2.24
C LYS A 240 14.46 -4.68 3.07
N SER A 241 14.82 -5.82 2.48
CA SER A 241 15.71 -6.82 3.08
C SER A 241 17.18 -6.40 2.95
N ALA A 242 18.05 -6.97 3.78
CA ALA A 242 19.50 -6.69 3.74
C ALA A 242 20.23 -7.38 2.57
N LYS A 243 19.59 -8.38 1.96
CA LYS A 243 20.09 -9.17 0.84
C LYS A 243 18.98 -9.34 -0.19
N SER A 244 19.38 -9.51 -1.44
CA SER A 244 18.51 -9.99 -2.49
C SER A 244 19.13 -11.15 -3.24
N ASN A 245 18.28 -11.76 -4.05
CA ASN A 245 18.66 -12.63 -5.13
C ASN A 245 18.21 -11.96 -6.44
N ASP A 246 18.93 -10.94 -6.91
CA ASP A 246 18.46 -10.11 -8.04
C ASP A 246 18.12 -10.93 -9.30
N ASP A 247 18.82 -12.04 -9.54
CA ASP A 247 18.54 -12.96 -10.63
C ASP A 247 17.11 -13.55 -10.55
N ILE A 248 16.62 -13.85 -9.33
CA ILE A 248 15.28 -14.45 -9.17
C ILE A 248 14.16 -13.46 -9.44
N LEU A 249 14.35 -12.18 -9.09
CA LEU A 249 13.38 -11.13 -9.42
C LEU A 249 13.26 -10.98 -10.93
N ILE A 250 14.40 -10.97 -11.63
CA ILE A 250 14.44 -10.88 -13.09
C ILE A 250 13.81 -12.11 -13.73
N ASP A 251 14.11 -13.32 -13.23
CA ASP A 251 13.48 -14.55 -13.73
C ASP A 251 11.96 -14.54 -13.54
N MET A 252 11.46 -14.13 -12.37
CA MET A 252 10.03 -14.00 -12.10
C MET A 252 9.37 -13.01 -13.06
N LEU A 253 9.94 -11.82 -13.23
CA LEU A 253 9.40 -10.78 -14.10
C LEU A 253 9.44 -11.20 -15.57
N ASN A 254 10.48 -11.91 -16.00
CA ASN A 254 10.56 -12.47 -17.33
C ASN A 254 9.47 -13.53 -17.57
N GLU A 255 9.30 -14.47 -16.63
CA GLU A 255 8.28 -15.51 -16.73
C GLU A 255 6.88 -14.91 -16.74
N LEU A 256 6.59 -13.94 -15.86
CA LEU A 256 5.30 -13.25 -15.82
C LEU A 256 4.97 -12.58 -17.17
N ASN A 257 5.93 -11.90 -17.78
CA ASN A 257 5.69 -11.10 -18.97
C ASN A 257 5.77 -11.91 -20.27
N ASN A 258 6.69 -12.86 -20.35
CA ASN A 258 7.08 -13.56 -21.59
C ASN A 258 6.86 -15.08 -21.55
N GLY A 259 6.60 -15.64 -20.37
CA GLY A 259 6.41 -17.07 -20.14
C GLY A 259 4.94 -17.46 -19.95
N THR A 260 4.74 -18.61 -19.32
CA THR A 260 3.44 -19.24 -19.04
C THR A 260 3.43 -20.09 -17.76
N ASP A 261 4.59 -20.43 -17.20
CA ASP A 261 4.78 -21.27 -16.02
C ASP A 261 4.87 -20.41 -14.75
N TYR A 262 3.81 -19.65 -14.48
CA TYR A 262 3.84 -18.62 -13.42
C TYR A 262 4.05 -19.20 -12.02
N GLU A 263 3.49 -20.38 -11.73
CA GLU A 263 3.60 -21.07 -10.42
C GLU A 263 5.06 -21.38 -10.04
N LYS A 264 5.97 -21.43 -11.03
CA LYS A 264 7.40 -21.61 -10.78
C LYS A 264 8.01 -20.48 -9.94
N TYR A 265 7.49 -19.26 -10.07
CA TYR A 265 8.08 -18.06 -9.45
C TYR A 265 7.06 -17.21 -8.70
N ILE A 266 5.77 -17.51 -8.76
CA ILE A 266 4.71 -16.70 -8.15
C ILE A 266 3.77 -17.63 -7.40
N ASP A 267 3.44 -17.28 -6.16
CA ASP A 267 2.30 -17.89 -5.48
C ASP A 267 1.02 -17.37 -6.14
N VAL A 268 0.49 -18.18 -7.06
CA VAL A 268 -0.68 -17.81 -7.86
C VAL A 268 -1.91 -17.68 -6.98
N GLU A 269 -2.10 -18.56 -5.98
CA GLU A 269 -3.29 -18.52 -5.13
C GLU A 269 -3.32 -17.25 -4.29
N GLU A 270 -2.22 -16.92 -3.61
CA GLU A 270 -2.10 -15.67 -2.86
C GLU A 270 -2.23 -14.44 -3.76
N SER A 271 -1.68 -14.49 -4.97
CA SER A 271 -1.82 -13.41 -5.95
C SER A 271 -3.28 -13.19 -6.37
N LEU A 272 -4.03 -14.26 -6.63
CA LEU A 272 -5.47 -14.15 -6.94
C LEU A 272 -6.26 -13.58 -5.76
N LYS A 273 -5.95 -13.98 -4.53
CA LYS A 273 -6.56 -13.42 -3.31
C LYS A 273 -6.24 -11.95 -3.14
N TYR A 274 -4.99 -11.52 -3.38
CA TYR A 274 -4.60 -10.11 -3.33
C TYR A 274 -5.33 -9.27 -4.39
N ILE A 275 -5.48 -9.79 -5.61
CA ILE A 275 -6.23 -9.14 -6.68
C ILE A 275 -7.70 -9.01 -6.27
N ALA A 276 -8.30 -10.10 -5.79
CA ALA A 276 -9.69 -10.10 -5.33
C ALA A 276 -9.90 -9.11 -4.19
N LEU A 277 -9.04 -9.12 -3.17
CA LEU A 277 -9.10 -8.21 -2.03
C LEU A 277 -9.19 -6.75 -2.48
N ASN A 278 -8.29 -6.32 -3.36
CA ASN A 278 -8.29 -4.93 -3.84
C ASN A 278 -9.46 -4.65 -4.81
N ALA A 279 -9.87 -5.62 -5.63
CA ALA A 279 -11.01 -5.46 -6.53
C ALA A 279 -12.32 -5.31 -5.75
N VAL A 280 -12.61 -6.18 -4.79
CA VAL A 280 -13.87 -6.17 -4.03
C VAL A 280 -14.01 -4.96 -3.11
N THR A 281 -12.89 -4.39 -2.64
CA THR A 281 -12.89 -3.15 -1.86
C THR A 281 -12.67 -1.91 -2.73
N ALA A 282 -12.60 -2.04 -4.06
CA ALA A 282 -12.22 -0.98 -5.00
C ALA A 282 -11.00 -0.14 -4.55
N ASN A 283 -9.97 -0.80 -4.00
CA ASN A 283 -8.77 -0.11 -3.52
C ASN A 283 -7.86 0.23 -4.71
N MET A 284 -8.02 1.46 -5.23
CA MET A 284 -7.18 1.98 -6.31
C MET A 284 -5.89 2.64 -5.80
N ASP A 285 -5.62 2.68 -4.48
CA ASP A 285 -4.29 3.05 -3.97
C ASP A 285 -3.44 1.80 -3.72
N SER A 286 -3.36 0.97 -4.74
CA SER A 286 -2.71 -0.34 -4.71
C SER A 286 -1.98 -0.59 -6.02
N TYR A 287 -1.55 -1.84 -6.24
CA TYR A 287 -1.06 -2.30 -7.53
C TYR A 287 -2.08 -2.08 -8.67
N LEU A 288 -3.39 -2.23 -8.40
CA LEU A 288 -4.47 -2.05 -9.38
C LEU A 288 -4.56 -0.60 -9.88
N GLY A 289 -4.15 0.33 -9.02
CA GLY A 289 -4.22 1.77 -9.19
C GLY A 289 -3.22 2.36 -10.18
N GLY A 290 -3.44 3.62 -10.57
CA GLY A 290 -2.52 4.37 -11.45
C GLY A 290 -1.11 4.57 -10.86
N ASN A 291 -0.98 4.61 -9.53
CA ASN A 291 0.30 4.80 -8.84
C ASN A 291 1.11 3.50 -8.65
N LYS A 292 0.51 2.33 -8.85
CA LYS A 292 1.20 1.02 -8.86
C LYS A 292 2.03 0.79 -7.58
N GLN A 293 1.44 1.01 -6.41
CA GLN A 293 2.17 1.07 -5.13
C GLN A 293 1.44 0.30 -4.02
N ASN A 294 1.92 0.44 -2.78
CA ASN A 294 1.27 -0.10 -1.58
C ASN A 294 1.10 -1.62 -1.61
N TYR A 295 2.20 -2.29 -1.96
CA TYR A 295 2.35 -3.74 -1.79
C TYR A 295 3.81 -4.05 -1.50
N TYR A 296 4.05 -5.23 -0.93
CA TYR A 296 5.39 -5.83 -0.91
C TYR A 296 5.42 -7.04 -1.83
N LEU A 297 6.60 -7.34 -2.35
CA LEU A 297 6.92 -8.65 -2.92
C LEU A 297 7.90 -9.32 -1.99
N TYR A 298 7.57 -10.52 -1.54
CA TYR A 298 8.47 -11.35 -0.77
C TYR A 298 8.80 -12.60 -1.57
N GLU A 299 10.09 -12.89 -1.74
CA GLU A 299 10.56 -14.14 -2.31
C GLU A 299 10.85 -15.15 -1.19
N ASP A 300 10.29 -16.35 -1.30
CA ASP A 300 10.60 -17.49 -0.45
C ASP A 300 10.92 -18.72 -1.32
N GLU A 301 12.12 -19.27 -1.14
CA GLU A 301 12.63 -20.43 -1.90
C GLU A 301 12.43 -20.32 -3.43
N GLY A 302 12.52 -19.11 -3.99
CA GLY A 302 12.35 -18.81 -5.41
C GLY A 302 10.93 -18.45 -5.87
N VAL A 303 9.95 -18.46 -4.97
CA VAL A 303 8.55 -18.14 -5.25
C VAL A 303 8.16 -16.81 -4.61
N PHE A 304 7.52 -15.93 -5.36
CA PHE A 304 7.12 -14.61 -4.90
C PHE A 304 5.66 -14.56 -4.45
N SER A 305 5.44 -14.00 -3.27
CA SER A 305 4.13 -13.59 -2.74
C SER A 305 3.97 -12.08 -2.83
N ILE A 306 2.78 -11.62 -3.22
CA ILE A 306 2.39 -10.20 -3.15
C ILE A 306 1.62 -9.94 -1.87
N LEU A 307 2.13 -9.02 -1.05
CA LEU A 307 1.65 -8.83 0.32
C LEU A 307 0.80 -7.55 0.47
N PRO A 308 -0.35 -7.63 1.15
CA PRO A 308 -1.19 -6.47 1.48
C PRO A 308 -0.45 -5.39 2.27
N TRP A 309 -0.58 -4.11 1.86
CA TRP A 309 -0.06 -2.97 2.60
C TRP A 309 -0.87 -1.68 2.35
N ASP A 310 -1.10 -0.88 3.39
CA ASP A 310 -1.63 0.52 3.31
C ASP A 310 -3.01 0.64 2.64
N TYR A 311 -4.06 0.27 3.39
CA TYR A 311 -5.44 0.17 2.88
C TYR A 311 -6.38 1.29 3.38
N ASN A 312 -5.83 2.43 3.78
CA ASN A 312 -6.64 3.57 4.25
C ASN A 312 -7.58 4.13 3.16
N MET A 313 -7.29 3.91 1.88
CA MET A 313 -8.15 4.33 0.75
C MET A 313 -8.97 3.18 0.13
N ALA A 314 -9.08 2.04 0.81
CA ALA A 314 -10.04 0.99 0.46
C ALA A 314 -11.50 1.47 0.61
N PHE A 315 -12.44 0.64 0.18
CA PHE A 315 -13.88 0.92 0.15
C PHE A 315 -14.23 2.19 -0.64
N GLY A 316 -13.57 2.36 -1.79
CA GLY A 316 -13.83 3.47 -2.70
C GLY A 316 -13.24 4.82 -2.27
N GLY A 317 -12.26 4.85 -1.37
CA GLY A 317 -11.61 6.08 -0.87
C GLY A 317 -10.99 6.97 -1.96
N MET A 318 -10.72 6.44 -3.15
CA MET A 318 -10.29 7.19 -4.35
C MET A 318 -11.42 7.57 -5.32
N GLY A 319 -12.69 7.40 -4.93
CA GLY A 319 -13.85 7.88 -5.69
C GLY A 319 -14.36 6.93 -6.78
N SER A 320 -14.24 5.62 -6.58
CA SER A 320 -14.63 4.61 -7.58
C SER A 320 -15.51 3.51 -6.99
N ALA A 321 -16.65 3.23 -7.66
CA ALA A 321 -17.54 2.11 -7.36
C ALA A 321 -17.77 1.16 -8.56
N ASP A 322 -17.36 1.55 -9.77
CA ASP A 322 -17.56 0.74 -10.99
C ASP A 322 -16.29 -0.06 -11.28
N VAL A 323 -16.12 -1.21 -10.62
CA VAL A 323 -15.01 -2.14 -10.86
C VAL A 323 -15.48 -3.27 -11.77
N LEU A 324 -14.76 -3.53 -12.86
CA LEU A 324 -14.91 -4.71 -13.69
C LEU A 324 -14.04 -5.82 -13.10
N ILE A 325 -14.61 -6.90 -12.58
CA ILE A 325 -13.84 -7.92 -11.83
C ILE A 325 -12.79 -8.62 -12.68
N ASP A 326 -12.97 -8.74 -14.00
CA ASP A 326 -12.01 -9.35 -14.91
C ASP A 326 -11.01 -8.34 -15.51
N GLU A 327 -11.25 -7.03 -15.31
CA GLU A 327 -10.32 -5.95 -15.66
C GLU A 327 -10.22 -4.90 -14.53
N PRO A 328 -9.83 -5.29 -13.30
CA PRO A 328 -9.96 -4.44 -12.11
C PRO A 328 -8.81 -3.42 -12.02
N THR A 329 -8.48 -2.72 -13.10
CA THR A 329 -7.33 -1.82 -13.17
C THR A 329 -7.76 -0.38 -13.43
N GLN A 330 -7.08 0.56 -12.78
CA GLN A 330 -7.09 1.95 -13.20
C GLN A 330 -6.07 2.13 -14.34
N GLY A 331 -6.60 2.27 -15.55
CA GLY A 331 -5.80 2.27 -16.78
C GLY A 331 -5.78 0.88 -17.42
N ALA A 332 -5.08 0.76 -18.56
CA ALA A 332 -5.14 -0.43 -19.39
C ALA A 332 -4.70 -1.69 -18.62
N LEU A 333 -5.48 -2.77 -18.76
CA LEU A 333 -5.20 -4.06 -18.12
C LEU A 333 -3.80 -4.57 -18.50
N ALA A 334 -3.39 -4.35 -19.76
CA ALA A 334 -2.07 -4.75 -20.26
C ALA A 334 -0.88 -4.09 -19.52
N GLU A 335 -1.12 -2.98 -18.81
CA GLU A 335 -0.11 -2.33 -17.95
C GLU A 335 -0.04 -2.95 -16.54
N ARG A 336 -0.82 -4.00 -16.25
CA ARG A 336 -0.79 -4.77 -15.00
C ARG A 336 -0.56 -6.25 -15.32
N PRO A 337 0.65 -6.64 -15.73
CA PRO A 337 0.94 -8.00 -16.17
C PRO A 337 0.52 -9.08 -15.16
N LEU A 338 0.65 -8.85 -13.85
CA LEU A 338 0.18 -9.83 -12.85
C LEU A 338 -1.31 -10.15 -13.02
N ILE A 339 -2.16 -9.13 -13.14
CA ILE A 339 -3.61 -9.31 -13.32
C ILE A 339 -3.90 -9.85 -14.72
N ALA A 340 -3.33 -9.21 -15.75
CA ALA A 340 -3.60 -9.54 -17.14
C ALA A 340 -3.24 -10.99 -17.49
N LYS A 341 -2.14 -11.49 -16.93
CA LYS A 341 -1.60 -12.82 -17.24
C LYS A 341 -2.30 -13.92 -16.45
N LEU A 342 -2.56 -13.68 -15.16
CA LEU A 342 -3.27 -14.66 -14.33
C LEU A 342 -4.73 -14.77 -14.76
N LEU A 343 -5.45 -13.67 -14.96
CA LEU A 343 -6.86 -13.70 -15.37
C LEU A 343 -7.05 -14.06 -16.86
N ALA A 344 -5.99 -14.13 -17.67
CA ALA A 344 -6.07 -14.72 -19.02
C ALA A 344 -6.08 -16.26 -19.01
N ASN A 345 -5.69 -16.90 -17.91
CA ASN A 345 -5.79 -18.34 -17.73
C ASN A 345 -7.18 -18.69 -17.16
N ASP A 346 -7.94 -19.52 -17.88
CA ASP A 346 -9.32 -19.87 -17.51
C ASP A 346 -9.42 -20.59 -16.15
N GLU A 347 -8.44 -21.41 -15.78
CA GLU A 347 -8.42 -22.09 -14.48
C GLU A 347 -8.21 -21.08 -13.34
N TYR A 348 -7.26 -20.16 -13.52
CA TYR A 348 -6.97 -19.14 -12.52
C TYR A 348 -8.11 -18.13 -12.40
N LYS A 349 -8.75 -17.76 -13.52
CA LYS A 349 -9.94 -16.91 -13.50
C LYS A 349 -11.10 -17.58 -12.76
N ALA A 350 -11.32 -18.88 -12.95
CA ALA A 350 -12.36 -19.61 -12.21
C ALA A 350 -12.09 -19.59 -10.69
N LYS A 351 -10.85 -19.88 -10.26
CA LYS A 351 -10.44 -19.77 -8.84
C LYS A 351 -10.62 -18.35 -8.31
N TYR A 352 -10.25 -17.34 -9.10
CA TYR A 352 -10.46 -15.94 -8.74
C TYR A 352 -11.93 -15.58 -8.54
N HIS A 353 -12.84 -16.05 -9.41
CA HIS A 353 -14.28 -15.84 -9.24
C HIS A 353 -14.83 -16.55 -8.00
N GLU A 354 -14.31 -17.74 -7.66
CA GLU A 354 -14.64 -18.43 -6.41
C GLU A 354 -14.21 -17.59 -5.19
N ILE A 355 -13.00 -17.04 -5.19
CA ILE A 355 -12.50 -16.17 -4.12
C ILE A 355 -13.35 -14.90 -4.00
N VAL A 356 -13.66 -14.22 -5.11
CA VAL A 356 -14.52 -13.03 -5.11
C VAL A 356 -15.91 -13.38 -4.54
N SER A 357 -16.49 -14.49 -4.97
CA SER A 357 -17.77 -14.99 -4.48
C SER A 357 -17.73 -15.28 -2.97
N GLU A 358 -16.67 -15.93 -2.49
CA GLU A 358 -16.46 -16.19 -1.07
C GLU A 358 -16.42 -14.89 -0.26
N MET A 359 -15.63 -13.89 -0.68
CA MET A 359 -15.53 -12.61 0.02
C MET A 359 -16.88 -11.90 0.13
N ILE A 360 -17.62 -11.77 -0.99
CA ILE A 360 -18.90 -11.03 -1.03
C ILE A 360 -20.07 -11.76 -0.36
N ASN A 361 -20.01 -13.08 -0.25
CA ASN A 361 -21.06 -13.90 0.37
C ASN A 361 -20.74 -14.32 1.82
N SER A 362 -19.56 -13.96 2.34
CA SER A 362 -19.16 -14.21 3.74
C SER A 362 -18.90 -12.91 4.50
N PHE A 363 -17.64 -12.47 4.62
CA PHE A 363 -17.25 -11.29 5.40
C PHE A 363 -17.92 -10.00 4.89
N LEU A 364 -18.02 -9.84 3.56
CA LEU A 364 -18.65 -8.67 2.95
C LEU A 364 -20.14 -8.85 2.66
N ALA A 365 -20.76 -9.95 3.11
CA ALA A 365 -22.21 -10.09 3.03
C ALA A 365 -22.87 -8.95 3.82
N ASP A 366 -23.93 -8.36 3.27
CA ASP A 366 -24.48 -7.08 3.76
C ASP A 366 -24.73 -7.08 5.27
N ASP A 367 -25.53 -8.03 5.78
CA ASP A 367 -25.83 -8.13 7.22
C ASP A 367 -24.55 -8.31 8.08
N THR A 368 -23.60 -9.10 7.60
CA THR A 368 -22.34 -9.40 8.32
C THR A 368 -21.45 -8.17 8.38
N PHE A 369 -21.22 -7.51 7.26
CA PHE A 369 -20.37 -6.31 7.18
C PHE A 369 -20.97 -5.13 7.95
N GLN A 370 -22.29 -4.93 7.82
CA GLN A 370 -23.03 -3.89 8.54
C GLN A 370 -22.91 -4.07 10.05
N ALA A 371 -23.08 -5.31 10.55
CA ALA A 371 -22.94 -5.64 11.96
C ALA A 371 -21.51 -5.42 12.44
N ARG A 372 -20.50 -5.86 11.68
CA ARG A 372 -19.09 -5.66 12.06
C ARG A 372 -18.72 -4.18 12.16
N MET A 373 -19.20 -3.35 11.23
CA MET A 373 -19.00 -1.90 11.31
C MET A 373 -19.68 -1.27 12.53
N ASP A 374 -20.88 -1.74 12.93
CA ASP A 374 -21.55 -1.25 14.15
C ASP A 374 -20.81 -1.66 15.43
N GLU A 375 -20.22 -2.86 15.46
CA GLU A 375 -19.35 -3.31 16.55
C GLU A 375 -18.11 -2.43 16.68
N LEU A 376 -17.45 -2.13 15.55
CA LEU A 376 -16.29 -1.24 15.54
C LEU A 376 -16.67 0.18 15.95
N ASP A 377 -17.79 0.72 15.47
CA ASP A 377 -18.27 2.04 15.89
C ASP A 377 -18.52 2.11 17.40
N THR A 378 -19.17 1.07 17.94
CA THR A 378 -19.38 0.95 19.38
C THR A 378 -18.06 0.96 20.16
N MET A 379 -17.04 0.28 19.63
CA MET A 379 -15.71 0.19 20.24
C MET A 379 -14.94 1.52 20.17
N ILE A 380 -14.98 2.23 19.03
CA ILE A 380 -14.05 3.32 18.75
C ILE A 380 -14.64 4.74 18.87
N SER A 381 -15.97 4.90 18.77
CA SER A 381 -16.63 6.22 18.68
C SER A 381 -16.25 7.17 19.82
N SER A 382 -16.14 6.67 21.06
CA SER A 382 -15.76 7.50 22.21
C SER A 382 -14.32 8.03 22.11
N TYR A 383 -13.41 7.27 21.51
CA TYR A 383 -12.02 7.66 21.29
C TYR A 383 -11.90 8.64 20.13
N VAL A 384 -12.59 8.38 19.01
CA VAL A 384 -12.66 9.32 17.88
C VAL A 384 -13.20 10.67 18.33
N LYS A 385 -14.24 10.68 19.16
CA LYS A 385 -14.82 11.92 19.72
C LYS A 385 -13.88 12.67 20.66
N ALA A 386 -13.00 11.96 21.35
CA ALA A 386 -12.03 12.52 22.28
C ALA A 386 -10.72 12.95 21.61
N ASP A 387 -10.50 12.59 20.34
CA ASP A 387 -9.27 12.87 19.61
C ASP A 387 -9.09 14.39 19.40
N PRO A 388 -8.06 15.01 20.00
CA PRO A 388 -7.86 16.45 19.91
C PRO A 388 -7.27 16.90 18.57
N SER A 389 -6.82 15.96 17.73
CA SER A 389 -6.09 16.21 16.49
C SER A 389 -6.83 15.77 15.23
N ALA A 390 -8.06 15.23 15.37
CA ALA A 390 -8.81 14.58 14.30
C ALA A 390 -8.89 15.39 13.00
N PHE A 391 -8.73 14.72 11.85
CA PHE A 391 -8.91 15.34 10.54
C PHE A 391 -10.36 15.68 10.21
N TYR A 392 -11.29 14.95 10.84
CA TYR A 392 -12.72 15.00 10.57
C TYR A 392 -13.47 15.32 11.85
N THR A 393 -14.58 16.07 11.75
CA THR A 393 -15.48 16.24 12.89
C THR A 393 -16.15 14.90 13.24
N PHE A 394 -16.70 14.80 14.45
CA PHE A 394 -17.41 13.58 14.87
C PHE A 394 -18.62 13.28 13.96
N GLU A 395 -19.33 14.31 13.49
CA GLU A 395 -20.43 14.15 12.54
C GLU A 395 -19.93 13.64 11.17
N GLN A 396 -18.76 14.09 10.71
CA GLN A 396 -18.15 13.57 9.48
C GLN A 396 -17.71 12.11 9.62
N TYR A 397 -17.29 11.69 10.82
CA TYR A 397 -17.03 10.29 11.13
C TYR A 397 -18.30 9.42 11.03
N GLU A 398 -19.41 9.87 11.63
CA GLU A 398 -20.70 9.16 11.54
C GLU A 398 -21.19 9.04 10.08
N GLU A 399 -21.01 10.10 9.27
CA GLU A 399 -21.31 10.05 7.84
C GLU A 399 -20.31 9.18 7.05
N GLY A 400 -19.04 9.13 7.46
CA GLY A 400 -18.03 8.24 6.90
C GLY A 400 -18.44 6.77 7.04
N ILE A 401 -18.89 6.36 8.21
CA ILE A 401 -19.40 4.99 8.46
C ILE A 401 -20.58 4.66 7.52
N LYS A 402 -21.57 5.56 7.43
CA LYS A 402 -22.71 5.37 6.52
C LYS A 402 -22.28 5.25 5.07
N SER A 403 -21.27 6.02 4.67
CA SER A 403 -20.72 6.02 3.31
C SER A 403 -20.06 4.68 2.98
N VAL A 404 -19.21 4.15 3.87
CA VAL A 404 -18.54 2.85 3.69
C VAL A 404 -19.56 1.70 3.64
N LYS A 405 -20.54 1.72 4.56
CA LYS A 405 -21.67 0.77 4.56
C LYS A 405 -22.42 0.75 3.22
N THR A 406 -22.86 1.93 2.77
CA THR A 406 -23.59 2.07 1.51
C THR A 406 -22.75 1.67 0.30
N PHE A 407 -21.47 2.03 0.31
CA PHE A 407 -20.51 1.64 -0.72
C PHE A 407 -20.45 0.12 -0.84
N MET A 408 -20.22 -0.58 0.28
CA MET A 408 -20.02 -2.03 0.26
C MET A 408 -21.30 -2.77 -0.15
N SER A 409 -22.47 -2.35 0.32
CA SER A 409 -23.76 -2.92 -0.14
C SER A 409 -23.92 -2.81 -1.66
N ASN A 410 -23.60 -1.65 -2.24
CA ASN A 410 -23.71 -1.46 -3.69
C ASN A 410 -22.65 -2.26 -4.45
N MET A 411 -21.42 -2.28 -3.94
CA MET A 411 -20.30 -2.99 -4.54
C MET A 411 -20.57 -4.50 -4.55
N ALA A 412 -20.90 -5.12 -3.42
CA ALA A 412 -21.21 -6.56 -3.36
C ALA A 412 -22.32 -6.96 -4.34
N ASN A 413 -23.40 -6.17 -4.41
CA ASN A 413 -24.48 -6.39 -5.37
C ASN A 413 -24.04 -6.24 -6.84
N ASN A 414 -23.14 -5.31 -7.13
CA ASN A 414 -22.59 -5.10 -8.47
C ASN A 414 -21.70 -6.29 -8.89
N LEU A 415 -20.82 -6.75 -8.02
CA LEU A 415 -19.93 -7.88 -8.30
C LEU A 415 -20.70 -9.19 -8.42
N GLN A 416 -21.74 -9.40 -7.61
CA GLN A 416 -22.63 -10.57 -7.75
C GLN A 416 -23.31 -10.58 -9.13
N GLN A 417 -23.78 -9.44 -9.63
CA GLN A 417 -24.34 -9.34 -10.97
C GLN A 417 -23.32 -9.66 -12.08
N GLN A 418 -22.04 -9.31 -11.88
CA GLN A 418 -20.97 -9.67 -12.82
C GLN A 418 -20.69 -11.18 -12.80
N LEU A 419 -20.59 -11.79 -11.62
CA LEU A 419 -20.43 -13.24 -11.45
C LEU A 419 -21.60 -14.02 -12.08
N ASP A 420 -22.82 -13.50 -11.93
CA ASP A 420 -24.03 -14.08 -12.53
C ASP A 420 -24.18 -13.77 -14.04
N SER A 421 -23.20 -13.09 -14.63
CA SER A 421 -23.20 -12.67 -16.05
C SER A 421 -24.40 -11.79 -16.44
N ILE A 422 -24.98 -11.07 -15.48
CA ILE A 422 -26.07 -10.09 -15.69
C ILE A 422 -25.50 -8.78 -16.21
N THR A 423 -24.37 -8.34 -15.64
CA THR A 423 -23.61 -7.16 -16.07
C THR A 423 -22.22 -7.58 -16.59
N PRO A 424 -21.57 -6.76 -17.43
CA PRO A 424 -20.23 -7.07 -17.93
C PRO A 424 -19.22 -7.17 -16.78
N SER A 425 -18.42 -8.22 -16.78
CA SER A 425 -17.27 -8.40 -15.87
C SER A 425 -15.95 -7.87 -16.45
N SER A 426 -15.91 -7.63 -17.76
CA SER A 426 -14.75 -7.16 -18.53
C SER A 426 -15.15 -6.10 -19.56
N GLY A 427 -14.15 -5.43 -20.13
CA GLY A 427 -14.30 -4.31 -21.06
C GLY A 427 -13.55 -4.54 -22.36
N ASP A 428 -12.91 -3.47 -22.85
CA ASP A 428 -12.09 -3.46 -24.08
C ASP A 428 -10.58 -3.58 -23.79
N GLY A 429 -10.20 -3.93 -22.55
CA GLY A 429 -8.82 -3.95 -22.09
C GLY A 429 -8.32 -2.61 -21.55
N SER A 430 -9.15 -1.55 -21.53
CA SER A 430 -8.80 -0.27 -20.90
C SER A 430 -8.90 -0.28 -19.37
N GLY A 431 -9.22 -1.43 -18.78
CA GLY A 431 -9.45 -1.56 -17.34
C GLY A 431 -10.88 -1.14 -16.98
N SER A 432 -11.10 -0.85 -15.70
CA SER A 432 -12.40 -0.37 -15.20
C SER A 432 -12.71 1.08 -15.60
N GLY A 433 -12.05 1.64 -16.63
CA GLY A 433 -12.43 2.90 -17.28
C GLY A 433 -11.99 4.19 -16.57
N MET A 434 -10.96 4.16 -15.72
CA MET A 434 -10.61 5.30 -14.83
C MET A 434 -9.44 6.17 -15.31
N GLY A 435 -9.34 6.37 -16.62
CA GLY A 435 -8.33 7.24 -17.23
C GLY A 435 -8.71 8.72 -17.19
N GLY A 436 -8.33 9.44 -16.13
CA GLY A 436 -8.40 10.91 -16.15
C GLY A 436 -8.26 11.66 -14.84
N GLY A 437 -7.02 11.85 -14.37
CA GLY A 437 -6.64 13.06 -13.64
C GLY A 437 -6.46 12.95 -12.13
N MET A 438 -5.26 13.33 -11.67
CA MET A 438 -5.02 13.84 -10.33
C MET A 438 -6.00 15.00 -10.04
N GLY A 439 -7.10 14.70 -9.35
CA GLY A 439 -7.89 15.68 -8.61
C GLY A 439 -7.37 15.68 -7.18
N GLY A 440 -6.65 16.73 -6.79
CA GLY A 440 -6.22 16.92 -5.41
C GLY A 440 -7.41 16.83 -4.47
N GLY A 441 -7.17 16.22 -3.31
CA GLY A 441 -8.14 16.08 -2.24
C GLY A 441 -8.90 17.39 -1.98
N GLY A 442 -10.21 17.27 -2.03
CA GLY A 442 -11.16 18.33 -1.75
C GLY A 442 -12.52 17.70 -1.56
N PHE A 443 -12.72 17.00 -0.45
CA PHE A 443 -14.06 16.72 0.06
C PHE A 443 -14.68 18.07 0.43
N GLY A 444 -15.29 18.72 -0.56
CA GLY A 444 -15.99 19.98 -0.44
C GLY A 444 -17.22 19.94 -1.31
N GLY A 445 -18.35 19.54 -0.72
CA GLY A 445 -19.63 19.59 -1.43
C GLY A 445 -20.65 18.61 -0.89
N VAL A 446 -21.24 18.94 0.26
CA VAL A 446 -22.56 18.45 0.66
C VAL A 446 -23.53 18.71 -0.50
N THR A 447 -23.90 17.69 -1.27
CA THR A 447 -25.05 17.81 -2.16
C THR A 447 -26.32 17.74 -1.33
N GLN A 448 -26.83 18.94 -1.08
CA GLN A 448 -28.14 19.25 -0.56
C GLN A 448 -29.21 18.47 -1.35
N GLY A 449 -30.12 17.83 -0.62
CA GLY A 449 -31.12 16.94 -1.19
C GLY A 449 -32.01 17.60 -2.24
N GLU A 450 -32.42 16.81 -3.23
CA GLU A 450 -33.53 17.17 -4.10
C GLU A 450 -34.62 16.11 -4.05
N GLN A 451 -35.79 16.64 -3.75
CA GLN A 451 -37.04 15.98 -3.45
C GLN A 451 -37.60 15.35 -4.72
N THR A 452 -38.11 14.13 -4.56
CA THR A 452 -38.93 13.40 -5.53
C THR A 452 -40.04 14.26 -6.14
N ASN A 453 -40.19 14.22 -7.46
CA ASN A 453 -41.51 14.14 -8.08
C ASN A 453 -41.44 13.50 -9.47
N THR A 454 -42.28 12.47 -9.61
CA THR A 454 -42.67 11.77 -10.83
C THR A 454 -43.42 12.69 -11.79
N ASP A 455 -43.13 12.62 -13.10
CA ASP A 455 -44.10 12.19 -14.12
C ASP A 455 -43.60 12.43 -15.57
N ALA A 456 -43.63 11.33 -16.32
CA ALA A 456 -43.98 11.12 -17.72
C ALA A 456 -43.93 12.26 -18.79
N GLN A 457 -43.39 11.83 -19.94
CA GLN A 457 -43.82 12.09 -21.33
C GLN A 457 -43.31 13.32 -22.13
N ALA A 458 -42.42 12.97 -23.07
CA ALA A 458 -42.55 13.13 -24.53
C ALA A 458 -42.38 14.52 -25.21
N ALA A 459 -41.61 14.42 -26.32
CA ALA A 459 -41.74 15.13 -27.60
C ALA A 459 -40.95 16.43 -27.85
N GLN A 460 -39.97 16.28 -28.77
CA GLN A 460 -39.64 17.11 -29.93
C GLN A 460 -40.01 18.61 -29.96
N GLY A 461 -38.99 19.44 -30.23
CA GLY A 461 -39.03 20.37 -31.35
C GLY A 461 -38.77 21.85 -31.06
N GLY A 462 -37.81 22.44 -31.81
CA GLY A 462 -38.02 23.72 -32.49
C GLY A 462 -37.47 25.01 -31.88
N PHE A 463 -36.29 25.41 -32.36
CA PHE A 463 -35.99 26.69 -33.03
C PHE A 463 -36.40 28.07 -32.43
N ILE A 464 -35.35 28.90 -32.24
CA ILE A 464 -35.16 30.34 -32.59
C ILE A 464 -35.92 31.45 -31.81
N GLY A 465 -35.10 32.41 -31.31
CA GLY A 465 -35.33 33.86 -31.51
C GLY A 465 -35.26 34.73 -30.24
N GLY A 466 -34.18 35.53 -30.09
CA GLY A 466 -34.08 36.62 -29.10
C GLY A 466 -34.94 37.85 -29.49
N PRO A 467 -34.59 39.11 -29.11
CA PRO A 467 -33.62 39.60 -28.13
C PRO A 467 -34.19 40.71 -27.19
N GLY A 468 -33.39 41.18 -26.24
CA GLY A 468 -33.37 42.60 -25.85
C GLY A 468 -33.71 42.96 -24.39
N GLY A 469 -32.88 43.84 -23.81
CA GLY A 469 -33.31 44.74 -22.73
C GLY A 469 -32.43 44.76 -21.47
N ALA A 470 -31.35 45.55 -21.49
CA ALA A 470 -30.80 46.20 -20.29
C ALA A 470 -31.67 47.45 -19.96
N PRO A 471 -31.61 48.16 -18.79
CA PRO A 471 -30.34 48.70 -18.23
C PRO A 471 -30.23 48.96 -16.70
N GLY A 472 -28.97 49.13 -16.26
CA GLY A 472 -28.47 50.16 -15.32
C GLY A 472 -28.38 49.79 -13.83
N ALA A 473 -27.53 50.41 -12.99
CA ALA A 473 -26.29 51.19 -13.08
C ALA A 473 -25.90 51.57 -11.63
N MET A 474 -24.61 51.56 -11.26
CA MET A 474 -23.92 52.28 -10.16
C MET A 474 -22.54 51.62 -10.00
N GLY A 475 -21.36 52.24 -9.98
CA GLY A 475 -20.88 53.62 -10.00
C GLY A 475 -19.46 53.60 -9.41
N GLY A 476 -18.44 54.15 -10.10
CA GLY A 476 -17.06 54.28 -9.58
C GLY A 476 -16.10 54.94 -10.58
N PRO A 477 -15.18 55.85 -10.18
CA PRO A 477 -14.69 56.92 -11.07
C PRO A 477 -13.27 56.73 -11.69
N THR A 478 -13.19 57.07 -12.99
CA THR A 478 -12.19 57.86 -13.78
C THR A 478 -10.65 57.69 -13.62
N ILE A 479 -9.90 57.19 -14.65
CA ILE A 479 -9.16 57.86 -15.79
C ILE A 479 -7.65 58.11 -15.49
N PRO A 480 -6.65 58.12 -16.44
CA PRO A 480 -6.68 58.15 -17.94
C PRO A 480 -5.86 57.02 -18.63
N GLU A 481 -6.11 56.55 -19.87
CA GLU A 481 -6.23 57.15 -21.22
C GLU A 481 -4.91 57.14 -22.04
N GLY A 482 -4.99 56.52 -23.25
CA GLY A 482 -4.08 56.66 -24.40
C GLY A 482 -3.39 55.34 -24.83
N GLU A 483 -3.41 54.85 -26.08
CA GLU A 483 -4.05 55.25 -27.34
C GLU A 483 -3.82 54.11 -28.37
N ASN A 484 -4.81 53.86 -29.25
CA ASN A 484 -4.76 53.35 -30.64
C ASN A 484 -4.22 51.94 -31.01
N GLY A 485 -5.13 51.12 -31.60
CA GLY A 485 -4.84 49.93 -32.45
C GLY A 485 -4.36 50.28 -33.88
N PRO A 486 -4.31 49.36 -34.87
CA PRO A 486 -5.34 48.33 -35.15
C PRO A 486 -4.83 46.93 -35.64
N GLY A 487 -5.71 45.92 -35.51
CA GLY A 487 -6.10 45.03 -36.61
C GLY A 487 -5.21 43.84 -37.03
N GLY A 488 -5.70 42.63 -36.72
CA GLY A 488 -5.92 41.58 -37.73
C GLY A 488 -4.89 40.44 -37.88
N GLY A 489 -5.39 39.20 -37.88
CA GLY A 489 -4.76 38.06 -38.56
C GLY A 489 -4.39 36.88 -37.67
N GLY A 490 -4.93 35.70 -37.96
CA GLY A 490 -4.76 34.48 -37.17
C GLY A 490 -3.58 33.57 -37.59
N MET A 491 -3.59 32.39 -36.94
CA MET A 491 -2.83 31.15 -37.18
C MET A 491 -1.34 31.12 -36.81
N GLY A 492 -1.06 30.25 -35.81
CA GLY A 492 -0.11 29.14 -35.95
C GLY A 492 1.38 29.45 -35.80
N GLY A 493 2.02 28.80 -34.81
CA GLY A 493 3.47 28.61 -34.82
C GLY A 493 4.09 28.52 -33.42
N ALA A 494 4.59 27.33 -33.09
CA ALA A 494 5.47 27.09 -31.96
C ALA A 494 6.68 28.03 -32.00
N LEU A 495 7.03 28.62 -30.85
CA LEU A 495 8.31 29.32 -30.68
C LEU A 495 9.10 28.73 -29.51
N GLN A 496 10.21 28.15 -29.92
CA GLN A 496 11.33 27.68 -29.14
C GLN A 496 12.00 28.87 -28.41
N GLN A 497 12.12 28.79 -27.09
CA GLN A 497 12.71 29.85 -26.28
C GLN A 497 14.24 29.82 -26.40
N LYS A 498 14.83 30.98 -26.69
CA LYS A 498 16.26 31.19 -26.90
C LYS A 498 16.95 31.35 -25.54
N GLY A 499 17.84 30.42 -25.17
CA GLY A 499 18.53 30.39 -23.87
C GLY A 499 19.35 31.65 -23.59
N ASN A 500 19.28 32.13 -22.35
CA ASN A 500 19.95 33.32 -21.87
C ASN A 500 21.43 33.02 -21.55
N THR A 501 22.35 33.87 -22.00
CA THR A 501 23.81 33.75 -21.78
C THR A 501 24.21 33.61 -20.31
N SER A 502 23.35 34.01 -19.37
CA SER A 502 23.55 33.82 -17.93
C SER A 502 23.45 32.35 -17.50
N GLU A 503 22.54 31.56 -18.07
CA GLU A 503 22.33 30.15 -17.70
C GLU A 503 23.46 29.24 -18.21
N ALA A 504 24.02 29.56 -19.37
CA ALA A 504 25.18 28.86 -19.91
C ALA A 504 26.45 29.06 -19.05
N ILE A 505 26.62 30.26 -18.47
CA ILE A 505 27.75 30.56 -17.57
C ILE A 505 27.59 29.81 -16.26
N THR A 506 26.40 29.82 -15.65
CA THR A 506 26.12 29.10 -14.39
C THR A 506 26.31 27.59 -14.56
N THR A 507 25.84 27.03 -15.67
CA THR A 507 26.02 25.61 -16.01
C THR A 507 27.49 25.26 -16.24
N GLY A 508 28.24 26.14 -16.92
CA GLY A 508 29.67 25.97 -17.14
C GLY A 508 30.48 25.96 -15.83
N VAL A 509 30.14 26.83 -14.88
CA VAL A 509 30.79 26.88 -13.56
C VAL A 509 30.47 25.63 -12.74
N ALA A 510 29.22 25.15 -12.78
CA ALA A 510 28.82 23.94 -12.06
C ALA A 510 29.56 22.68 -12.58
N ILE A 511 29.70 22.55 -13.90
CA ILE A 511 30.45 21.44 -14.51
C ILE A 511 31.94 21.52 -14.15
N LEU A 512 32.53 22.72 -14.12
CA LEU A 512 33.94 22.90 -13.76
C LEU A 512 34.20 22.52 -12.29
N LEU A 513 33.28 22.86 -11.39
CA LEU A 513 33.34 22.47 -9.97
C LEU A 513 33.23 20.95 -9.79
N LEU A 514 32.33 20.29 -10.53
CA LEU A 514 32.19 18.83 -10.54
C LEU A 514 33.45 18.11 -11.04
N LEU A 515 34.10 18.65 -12.07
CA LEU A 515 35.36 18.09 -12.57
C LEU A 515 36.50 18.28 -11.57
N LEU A 516 36.56 19.41 -10.87
CA LEU A 516 37.58 19.66 -9.84
C LEU A 516 37.40 18.76 -8.61
N THR A 517 36.17 18.50 -8.17
CA THR A 517 35.89 17.55 -7.08
C THR A 517 36.21 16.12 -7.49
N ALA A 518 35.89 15.71 -8.71
CA ALA A 518 36.29 14.40 -9.24
C ALA A 518 37.82 14.23 -9.24
N ILE A 519 38.57 15.24 -9.71
CA ILE A 519 40.04 15.24 -9.67
C ILE A 519 40.54 15.13 -8.22
N PHE A 520 39.98 15.92 -7.30
CA PHE A 520 40.37 15.89 -5.88
C PHE A 520 40.17 14.50 -5.26
N VAL A 521 39.02 13.86 -5.48
CA VAL A 521 38.74 12.50 -4.97
C VAL A 521 39.70 11.47 -5.56
N THR A 522 40.06 11.62 -6.83
CA THR A 522 40.99 10.70 -7.53
C THR A 522 42.41 10.82 -6.97
N PHE A 523 42.85 12.02 -6.60
CA PHE A 523 44.18 12.25 -6.02
C PHE A 523 44.25 11.98 -4.51
N TYR A 524 43.13 12.11 -3.78
CA TYR A 524 43.11 11.91 -2.32
C TYR A 524 43.13 10.42 -1.91
N LYS A 525 42.66 9.50 -2.77
CA LYS A 525 42.75 8.04 -2.53
C LYS A 525 44.18 7.47 -2.55
N ARG A 526 45.22 8.28 -2.78
CA ARG A 526 46.61 7.79 -2.97
C ARG A 526 47.60 8.07 -1.84
N LYS A 527 47.14 8.41 -0.63
CA LYS A 527 47.98 8.38 0.57
C LYS A 527 47.24 7.75 1.75
N ARG A 528 47.45 6.44 1.94
CA ARG A 528 47.38 5.79 3.26
C ARG A 528 48.79 5.35 3.65
N LEU A 529 49.34 6.00 4.67
CA LEU A 529 50.21 5.39 5.67
C LEU A 529 49.33 5.13 6.89
#